data_AF-A0A6C0F963-F1
#
_entry.id   AF-A0A6C0F963-F1
#
_cell.length_a   1.000
_cell.length_b   1.000
_cell.length_c   1.000
_cell.angle_alpha   90.00
_cell.angle_beta   90.00
_cell.angle_gamma   90.00
#
_symmetry.space_group_name_H-M   'P 1'
#
loop_
_entity.id
_entity.type
_entity.pdbx_description
1 polymer ?
#
loop_
_entity_poly.entity_id
_entity_poly.type
_entity_poly.pdbx_seq_one_letter_code
_entity_poly.pdbx_strand_id
1 'polypeptide(L)'
;MSLQVEEQKVSTINVEQLDDLLEKEKIRNKGDVWIKLDKTDRYQRLLEYADKHGKEQNMSSKDLKLLKTFFKSCLDRNKLNKSKDVVYNKEERVIISIPGLHFNQVTKNFTLKILDNKRVSTLKSLTPKKGNKLHELNEEQQENKKEKSD
;
A
#
# COMPACT_ATOMS: atom_id res chain seq x y z
N MET A 1 39.67 11.54 58.50
CA MET A 1 38.85 10.93 57.43
C MET A 1 37.50 11.61 57.46
N SER A 2 37.31 12.64 56.63
CA SER A 2 36.01 13.30 56.50
C SER A 2 35.27 12.62 55.36
N LEU A 3 34.16 11.97 55.69
CA LEU A 3 33.24 11.38 54.74
C LEU A 3 32.43 12.52 54.09
N GLN A 4 32.73 12.83 52.83
CA GLN A 4 31.83 13.60 51.99
C GLN A 4 30.59 12.74 51.73
N VAL A 5 29.47 13.16 52.30
CA VAL A 5 28.14 12.68 51.92
C VAL A 5 27.86 13.27 50.54
N GLU A 6 27.91 12.44 49.50
CA GLU A 6 27.39 12.81 48.19
C GLU A 6 25.87 12.90 48.27
N GLU A 7 25.39 14.13 48.37
CA GLU A 7 23.99 14.50 48.28
C GLU A 7 23.47 14.17 46.87
N GLN A 8 22.61 13.15 46.79
CA GLN A 8 21.93 12.82 45.55
C GLN A 8 21.04 13.98 45.13
N LYS A 9 21.49 14.71 44.12
CA LYS A 9 20.71 15.74 43.42
C LYS A 9 19.51 15.07 42.75
N VAL A 10 18.41 14.94 43.49
CA VAL A 10 17.08 14.72 42.91
C VAL A 10 16.77 15.98 42.11
N SER A 11 17.22 16.00 40.87
CA SER A 11 16.92 17.09 39.95
C SER A 11 15.42 17.09 39.75
N THR A 12 14.79 18.14 40.27
CA THR A 12 13.48 18.67 39.89
C THR A 12 13.15 18.20 38.48
N ILE A 13 12.25 17.22 38.36
CA ILE A 13 11.62 16.91 37.09
C ILE A 13 10.96 18.22 36.68
N ASN A 14 11.55 18.95 35.72
CA ASN A 14 11.05 20.24 35.30
C ASN A 14 9.57 20.06 34.96
N VAL A 15 8.71 20.93 35.48
CA VAL A 15 7.27 20.86 35.25
C VAL A 15 6.97 20.81 33.74
N GLU A 16 7.75 21.53 32.93
CA GLU A 16 7.68 21.46 31.47
C GLU A 16 8.06 20.09 30.90
N GLN A 17 9.09 19.42 31.45
CA GLN A 17 9.46 18.06 31.04
C GLN A 17 8.41 17.02 31.46
N LEU A 18 7.70 17.27 32.56
CA LEU A 18 6.59 16.43 33.02
C LEU A 18 5.37 16.58 32.12
N ASP A 19 5.02 17.81 31.74
CA ASP A 19 3.94 18.10 30.78
C ASP A 19 4.26 17.50 29.41
N ASP A 20 5.50 17.65 28.93
CA ASP A 20 5.96 17.03 27.68
C ASP A 20 5.82 15.50 27.69
N LEU A 21 6.10 14.88 28.84
CA LEU A 21 5.99 13.44 29.03
C LEU A 21 4.51 13.02 29.05
N LEU A 22 3.67 13.76 29.78
CA LEU A 22 2.23 13.52 29.87
C LEU A 22 1.54 13.68 28.52
N GLU A 23 1.95 14.69 27.74
CA GLU A 23 1.44 14.94 26.41
C GLU A 23 1.82 13.79 25.47
N LYS A 24 3.08 13.35 25.49
CA LYS A 24 3.55 12.17 24.74
C LYS A 24 2.81 10.88 25.14
N GLU A 25 2.53 10.67 26.44
CA GLU A 25 1.78 9.51 26.95
C GLU A 25 0.30 9.55 26.51
N LYS A 26 -0.36 10.71 26.67
CA LYS A 26 -1.73 10.94 26.20
C LYS A 26 -1.87 10.69 24.70
N ILE A 27 -0.84 11.06 23.94
CA ILE A 27 -0.73 10.86 22.50
C ILE A 27 -0.51 9.38 22.17
N ARG A 28 0.34 8.66 22.92
CA ARG A 28 0.58 7.20 22.78
C ARG A 28 -0.66 6.37 23.10
N ASN A 29 -1.40 6.74 24.14
CA ASN A 29 -2.61 6.01 24.55
C ASN A 29 -3.75 6.13 23.51
N LYS A 30 -3.73 7.18 22.68
CA LYS A 30 -4.63 7.35 21.53
C LYS A 30 -4.14 6.66 20.25
N GLY A 31 -3.07 5.86 20.32
CA GLY A 31 -2.52 5.13 19.18
C GLY A 31 -3.41 3.97 18.75
N ASP A 32 -4.50 4.28 18.06
CA ASP A 32 -5.43 3.27 17.56
C ASP A 32 -4.77 2.32 16.57
N VAL A 33 -5.08 1.04 16.71
CA VAL A 33 -4.63 0.00 15.78
C VAL A 33 -5.20 0.31 14.39
N TRP A 34 -4.45 0.02 13.32
CA TRP A 34 -4.86 0.29 11.92
C TRP A 34 -6.34 -0.08 11.60
N ILE A 35 -6.83 -1.17 12.17
CA ILE A 35 -8.20 -1.69 12.00
C ILE A 35 -9.27 -0.86 12.73
N LYS A 36 -8.87 -0.14 13.78
CA LYS A 36 -9.74 0.76 14.55
C LYS A 36 -9.75 2.18 14.01
N LEU A 37 -8.76 2.58 13.21
CA LEU A 37 -8.72 3.90 12.57
C LEU A 37 -9.91 4.11 11.64
N ASP A 38 -10.44 5.33 11.59
CA ASP A 38 -11.49 5.69 10.65
C ASP A 38 -10.96 5.78 9.21
N LYS A 39 -11.87 5.75 8.23
CA LYS A 39 -11.49 5.85 6.80
C LYS A 39 -10.66 7.11 6.52
N THR A 40 -11.00 8.22 7.19
CA THR A 40 -10.28 9.49 7.07
C THR A 40 -8.86 9.38 7.63
N ASP A 41 -8.68 8.82 8.82
CA ASP A 41 -7.36 8.64 9.41
C ASP A 41 -6.50 7.70 8.58
N ARG A 42 -7.06 6.57 8.12
CA ARG A 42 -6.35 5.65 7.22
C ARG A 42 -5.90 6.35 5.95
N TYR A 43 -6.75 7.17 5.36
CA TYR A 43 -6.40 7.96 4.17
C TYR A 43 -5.26 8.93 4.45
N GLN A 44 -5.33 9.66 5.57
CA GLN A 44 -4.28 10.61 5.95
C GLN A 44 -2.92 9.91 6.13
N ARG A 45 -2.90 8.77 6.81
CA ARG A 45 -1.69 7.96 7.01
C ARG A 45 -1.13 7.42 5.69
N LEU A 46 -1.99 7.07 4.74
CA LEU A 46 -1.58 6.66 3.39
C LEU A 46 -0.99 7.81 2.57
N LEU A 47 -1.51 9.04 2.73
CA LEU A 47 -0.93 10.22 2.10
C LEU A 47 0.46 10.52 2.65
N GLU A 48 0.63 10.49 3.98
CA GLU A 48 1.93 10.65 4.64
C GLU A 48 2.93 9.59 4.15
N TYR A 49 2.49 8.33 4.05
CA TYR A 49 3.30 7.25 3.49
C TYR A 49 3.69 7.50 2.04
N ALA A 50 2.75 7.94 1.19
CA ALA A 50 3.05 8.26 -0.21
C ALA A 50 4.12 9.34 -0.33
N ASP A 51 4.04 10.38 0.51
CA ASP A 51 5.02 11.48 0.51
C ASP A 51 6.38 11.05 1.02
N LYS A 52 6.42 10.24 2.08
CA LYS A 52 7.68 9.67 2.59
C LYS A 52 8.33 8.75 1.55
N HIS A 53 7.55 7.82 1.00
CA HIS A 53 8.02 6.87 0.00
C HIS A 53 8.45 7.57 -1.30
N GLY A 54 7.71 8.59 -1.73
CA GLY A 54 8.04 9.41 -2.89
C GLY A 54 9.36 10.16 -2.72
N LYS A 55 9.65 10.67 -1.51
CA LYS A 55 10.93 11.32 -1.20
C LYS A 55 12.08 10.31 -1.18
N GLU A 56 11.89 9.16 -0.54
CA GLU A 56 12.91 8.09 -0.45
C GLU A 56 13.26 7.50 -1.81
N GLN A 57 12.26 7.29 -2.68
CA GLN A 57 12.43 6.72 -4.02
C GLN A 57 12.62 7.76 -5.13
N ASN A 58 12.70 9.06 -4.77
CA ASN A 58 12.80 10.18 -5.71
C ASN A 58 11.77 10.09 -6.86
N MET A 59 10.53 9.77 -6.52
CA MET A 59 9.46 9.57 -7.51
C MET A 59 9.07 10.89 -8.17
N SER A 60 8.72 10.83 -9.47
CA SER A 60 8.20 12.00 -10.16
C SER A 60 6.88 12.48 -9.53
N SER A 61 6.65 13.79 -9.55
CA SER A 61 5.40 14.40 -9.06
C SER A 61 4.14 13.81 -9.70
N LYS A 62 4.26 13.27 -10.93
CA LYS A 62 3.18 12.55 -11.61
C LYS A 62 2.87 11.22 -10.93
N ASP A 63 3.89 10.41 -10.66
CA ASP A 63 3.75 9.09 -10.05
C ASP A 63 3.28 9.21 -8.59
N LEU A 64 3.73 10.24 -7.86
CA LEU A 64 3.25 10.53 -6.51
C LEU A 64 1.74 10.84 -6.49
N LYS A 65 1.23 11.65 -7.43
CA LYS A 65 -0.21 11.92 -7.56
C LYS A 65 -0.99 10.65 -7.90
N LEU A 66 -0.44 9.82 -8.78
CA LEU A 66 -1.05 8.55 -9.15
C LEU A 66 -1.11 7.59 -7.94
N LEU A 67 -0.06 7.55 -7.12
CA LEU A 67 -0.02 6.77 -5.88
C LEU A 67 -1.07 7.22 -4.87
N LYS A 68 -1.20 8.53 -4.64
CA LYS A 68 -2.24 9.10 -3.75
C LYS A 68 -3.65 8.76 -4.23
N THR A 69 -3.88 8.87 -5.54
CA THR A 69 -5.18 8.53 -6.17
C THR A 69 -5.46 7.03 -6.08
N PHE A 70 -4.43 6.20 -6.23
CA PHE A 70 -4.51 4.76 -6.06
C PHE A 70 -4.88 4.37 -4.63
N PHE A 71 -4.29 5.01 -3.61
CA PHE A 71 -4.64 4.78 -2.22
C PHE A 71 -6.09 5.15 -1.90
N LYS A 72 -6.58 6.28 -2.43
CA LYS A 72 -8.01 6.63 -2.34
C LYS A 72 -8.90 5.54 -2.93
N SER A 73 -8.57 5.08 -4.14
CA SER A 73 -9.29 4.01 -4.82
C SER A 73 -9.21 2.68 -4.07
N CYS A 74 -8.10 2.38 -3.39
CA CYS A 74 -7.96 1.20 -2.55
C CYS A 74 -8.90 1.24 -1.36
N LEU A 75 -8.98 2.38 -0.66
CA LEU A 75 -9.91 2.56 0.46
C LEU A 75 -11.37 2.45 0.00
N ASP A 76 -11.72 3.04 -1.14
CA ASP A 76 -13.06 2.94 -1.72
C ASP A 76 -13.43 1.48 -2.07
N ARG A 77 -12.46 0.68 -2.50
CA ARG A 77 -12.63 -0.76 -2.80
C ARG A 77 -12.46 -1.67 -1.58
N ASN A 78 -12.42 -1.10 -0.37
CA ASN A 78 -12.19 -1.82 0.88
C ASN A 78 -10.91 -2.70 0.88
N LYS A 79 -9.91 -2.32 0.10
CA LYS A 79 -8.55 -2.88 0.13
C LYS A 79 -7.78 -2.20 1.27
N LEU A 80 -6.84 -2.93 1.88
CA LEU A 80 -6.05 -2.45 3.03
C LEU A 80 -6.82 -2.36 4.36
N ASN A 81 -7.99 -3.00 4.47
CA ASN A 81 -8.76 -3.05 5.72
C ASN A 81 -8.29 -4.14 6.69
N LYS A 82 -7.32 -4.97 6.31
CA LYS A 82 -6.77 -6.03 7.18
C LYS A 82 -5.41 -5.61 7.72
N SER A 83 -5.10 -6.07 8.93
CA SER A 83 -3.80 -5.79 9.56
C SER A 83 -2.63 -6.47 8.85
N LYS A 84 -2.92 -7.46 7.99
CA LYS A 84 -1.90 -8.14 7.16
C LYS A 84 -1.55 -7.34 5.90
N ASP A 85 -2.44 -6.45 5.46
CA ASP A 85 -2.26 -5.69 4.22
C ASP A 85 -1.44 -4.41 4.46
N VAL A 86 -1.29 -3.98 5.72
CA VAL A 86 -0.59 -2.74 6.10
C VAL A 86 0.23 -2.98 7.36
N VAL A 87 1.52 -2.64 7.31
CA VAL A 87 2.41 -2.63 8.48
C VAL A 87 2.36 -1.24 9.09
N TYR A 88 1.56 -1.08 10.14
CA TYR A 88 1.36 0.18 10.84
C TYR A 88 2.14 0.19 12.17
N ASN A 89 2.93 1.24 12.39
CA ASN A 89 3.56 1.51 13.67
C ASN A 89 2.61 2.36 14.53
N LYS A 90 2.11 1.80 15.62
CA LYS A 90 1.25 2.52 16.59
C LYS A 90 2.00 3.59 17.40
N GLU A 91 3.30 3.41 17.60
CA GLU A 91 4.10 4.34 18.42
C GLU A 91 4.44 5.61 17.64
N GLU A 92 4.88 5.45 16.40
CA GLU A 92 5.18 6.58 15.51
C GLU A 92 3.95 7.07 14.74
N ARG A 93 2.85 6.31 14.78
CA ARG A 93 1.61 6.52 14.01
C ARG A 93 1.85 6.71 12.52
N VAL A 94 2.80 5.95 11.97
CA VAL A 94 3.10 5.93 10.54
C VAL A 94 2.93 4.53 9.96
N ILE A 95 2.57 4.48 8.69
CA ILE A 95 2.66 3.24 7.93
C ILE A 95 4.14 3.01 7.61
N ILE A 96 4.69 1.88 8.05
CA ILE A 96 6.07 1.48 7.75
C ILE A 96 6.14 0.97 6.30
N SER A 97 5.21 0.07 5.95
CA SER A 97 5.14 -0.51 4.61
C SER A 97 3.76 -1.07 4.33
N ILE A 98 3.46 -1.26 3.04
CA ILE A 98 2.22 -1.87 2.56
C ILE A 98 2.59 -3.18 1.85
N PRO A 99 2.56 -4.31 2.57
CA PRO A 99 2.76 -5.62 1.98
C PRO A 99 1.74 -5.85 0.86
N GLY A 100 2.22 -5.90 -0.38
CA GLY A 100 1.39 -6.10 -1.57
C GLY A 100 1.38 -4.91 -2.51
N LEU A 101 1.82 -3.72 -2.09
CA LEU A 101 2.00 -2.59 -3.01
C LEU A 101 3.09 -2.95 -4.02
N HIS A 102 2.73 -2.94 -5.30
CA HIS A 102 3.64 -3.24 -6.39
C HIS A 102 3.50 -2.21 -7.50
N PHE A 103 4.61 -1.60 -7.89
CA PHE A 103 4.68 -0.67 -8.99
C PHE A 103 5.11 -1.41 -10.26
N ASN A 104 4.26 -1.37 -11.28
CA ASN A 104 4.61 -1.85 -12.61
C ASN A 104 5.28 -0.71 -13.38
N GLN A 105 6.60 -0.79 -13.56
CA GLN A 105 7.39 0.22 -14.27
C GLN A 105 7.04 0.34 -15.75
N VAL A 106 6.61 -0.75 -16.39
CA VAL A 106 6.28 -0.79 -17.83
C VAL A 106 4.99 -0.04 -18.10
N THR A 107 3.94 -0.31 -17.32
CA THR A 107 2.65 0.35 -17.49
C THR A 107 2.49 1.60 -16.64
N LYS A 108 3.50 1.94 -15.82
CA LYS A 108 3.47 3.00 -14.79
C LYS A 108 2.23 2.95 -13.89
N ASN A 109 1.81 1.74 -13.50
CA ASN A 109 0.61 1.54 -12.69
C ASN A 109 0.94 0.95 -11.33
N PHE A 110 0.26 1.45 -10.30
CA PHE A 110 0.26 0.84 -8.97
C PHE A 110 -0.78 -0.26 -8.90
N THR A 111 -0.38 -1.39 -8.31
CA THR A 111 -1.23 -2.57 -8.13
C THR A 111 -1.05 -3.10 -6.71
N LEU A 112 -2.08 -3.76 -6.18
CA LEU A 112 -2.00 -4.46 -4.91
C LEU A 112 -2.04 -5.96 -5.17
N LYS A 113 -0.92 -6.66 -4.96
CA LYS A 113 -0.83 -8.12 -5.04
C LYS A 113 -1.46 -8.74 -3.81
N ILE A 114 -2.18 -9.84 -4.01
CA ILE A 114 -2.73 -10.64 -2.91
C ILE A 114 -1.58 -11.44 -2.31
N LEU A 115 -1.29 -11.21 -1.02
CA LEU A 115 -0.23 -11.92 -0.28
C LEU A 115 -0.70 -13.19 0.44
N ASP A 116 -1.97 -13.57 0.27
CA ASP A 116 -2.47 -14.82 0.84
C ASP A 116 -1.91 -16.03 0.09
N ASN A 117 -0.81 -16.59 0.59
CA ASN A 117 -0.16 -17.80 0.05
C ASN A 117 -1.10 -19.01 -0.02
N LYS A 118 -2.23 -19.03 0.72
CA LYS A 118 -3.21 -20.12 0.64
C LYS A 118 -4.16 -19.98 -0.55
N ARG A 119 -4.26 -18.76 -1.12
CA ARG A 119 -5.10 -18.51 -2.28
C ARG A 119 -4.28 -18.74 -3.55
N VAL A 120 -4.17 -20.00 -3.95
CA VAL A 120 -3.57 -20.38 -5.24
C VAL A 120 -4.33 -19.66 -6.37
N SER A 121 -3.62 -18.99 -7.27
CA SER A 121 -4.21 -18.37 -8.45
C SER A 121 -4.86 -19.47 -9.29
N THR A 122 -6.19 -19.50 -9.31
CA THR A 122 -6.97 -20.49 -10.07
C THR A 122 -6.69 -20.43 -11.56
N LEU A 123 -6.02 -19.37 -12.04
CA LEU A 123 -5.62 -19.16 -13.43
C LEU A 123 -4.74 -20.29 -13.99
N LYS A 124 -3.91 -20.95 -13.17
CA LYS A 124 -3.10 -22.11 -13.59
C LYS A 124 -3.93 -23.41 -13.70
N SER A 125 -5.04 -23.47 -12.99
CA SER A 125 -5.98 -24.60 -13.00
C SER A 125 -7.12 -24.40 -14.00
N LEU A 126 -7.21 -23.22 -14.62
CA LEU A 126 -8.13 -23.00 -15.73
C LEU A 126 -7.67 -23.84 -16.92
N THR A 127 -8.63 -24.52 -17.54
CA THR A 127 -8.40 -25.28 -18.76
C THR A 127 -7.74 -24.37 -19.79
N PRO A 128 -6.58 -24.74 -20.36
CA PRO A 128 -5.93 -23.96 -21.40
C PRO A 128 -6.94 -23.70 -22.51
N LYS A 129 -7.17 -22.42 -22.83
CA LYS A 129 -7.99 -22.05 -23.98
C LYS A 129 -7.32 -22.67 -25.21
N LYS A 130 -7.97 -23.69 -25.80
CA LYS A 130 -7.52 -24.28 -27.06
C LYS A 130 -7.33 -23.12 -28.04
N GLY A 131 -6.11 -22.96 -28.53
CA GLY A 131 -5.76 -21.85 -29.42
C GLY A 131 -6.73 -21.83 -30.59
N ASN A 132 -7.37 -20.69 -30.82
CA ASN A 132 -8.12 -20.46 -32.02
C ASN A 132 -7.12 -20.43 -33.18
N LYS A 133 -6.86 -21.58 -33.82
CA LYS A 133 -6.48 -21.63 -35.23
C LYS A 133 -7.71 -21.19 -36.02
N LEU A 134 -7.92 -19.88 -36.12
CA LEU A 134 -8.98 -19.26 -36.93
C LEU A 134 -8.36 -18.49 -38.10
N HIS A 135 -7.24 -18.96 -38.66
CA HIS A 135 -6.61 -18.35 -39.82
C HIS A 135 -6.06 -19.37 -40.82
N GLU A 136 -6.89 -20.30 -41.32
CA GLU A 136 -6.45 -21.13 -42.47
C GLU A 136 -7.58 -21.88 -43.21
N LEU A 137 -8.78 -21.29 -43.38
CA LEU A 137 -9.84 -21.89 -44.22
C LEU A 137 -10.66 -20.88 -45.05
N ASN A 138 -10.14 -19.67 -45.32
CA ASN A 138 -10.92 -18.65 -46.03
C ASN A 138 -10.21 -18.03 -47.26
N GLU A 139 -9.39 -18.80 -47.97
CA GLU A 139 -8.82 -18.37 -49.27
C GLU A 139 -9.31 -19.17 -50.49
N GLU A 140 -10.06 -20.27 -50.34
CA GLU A 140 -10.54 -21.08 -51.48
C GLU A 140 -11.90 -20.65 -52.08
N GLN A 141 -12.47 -19.49 -51.70
CA GLN A 141 -13.78 -19.05 -52.21
C GLN A 141 -13.77 -17.76 -53.06
N GLN A 142 -12.62 -17.30 -53.54
CA GLN A 142 -12.57 -16.13 -54.44
C GLN A 142 -12.28 -16.44 -55.93
N GLU A 143 -12.02 -17.68 -56.32
CA GLU A 143 -11.73 -18.01 -57.73
C GLU A 143 -12.96 -18.51 -58.53
N ASN A 144 -14.08 -18.86 -57.88
CA ASN A 144 -15.21 -19.52 -58.56
C ASN A 144 -16.45 -18.64 -58.83
N LYS A 145 -16.30 -17.31 -58.89
CA LYS A 145 -17.40 -16.37 -59.23
C LYS A 145 -17.24 -15.60 -60.55
N LYS A 146 -16.31 -16.01 -61.42
CA LYS A 146 -16.11 -15.34 -62.73
C LYS A 146 -16.61 -16.12 -63.96
N GLU A 147 -17.29 -17.27 -63.79
CA GLU A 147 -17.63 -18.15 -64.93
C GLU A 147 -19.10 -18.55 -65.08
N LYS A 148 -20.05 -17.90 -64.38
CA LYS A 148 -21.49 -18.05 -64.68
C LYS A 148 -22.26 -16.75 -64.52
N SER A 149 -22.12 -15.88 -65.50
CA SER A 149 -23.26 -15.16 -66.06
C SER A 149 -22.94 -14.90 -67.53
N ASP A 150 -23.41 -15.81 -68.36
CA ASP A 150 -24.13 -15.37 -69.58
C ASP A 150 -25.25 -14.39 -69.20
#